data_AF-A0A8J5CJ94-F1
#
_entry.id   AF-A0A8J5CJ94-F1
#
_cell.length_a   1.000
_cell.length_b   1.000
_cell.length_c   1.000
_cell.angle_alpha   90.00
_cell.angle_beta   90.00
_cell.angle_gamma   90.00
#
_symmetry.space_group_name_H-M   'P 1'
#
loop_
_entity.id
_entity.type
_entity.pdbx_description
1 polymer ?
#
loop_
_entity_poly.entity_id
_entity_poly.type
_entity_poly.pdbx_seq_one_letter_code
_entity_poly.pdbx_strand_id
1 'polypeptide(L)'
;MLPQSYLVEHGSHTTWQPWPVGRHLGGHRLLVAAPPIPPRPPPRWNIKRADWGKFQASLDEWWVTYEPPGDLHQQERDLTAALQRAADAAIPNCSPGRHHRPDWWFYNEDVREHNHRVNLHRKLYKRQPNPTNLQLLQDVVSHAQDRCDREAKWLEWCASFNQHTSLGQLWRNVRTASGAAPPRPAAHPHPHREAERLIGVFTARGSSAQLPPHTRHLQQQLRQYRVEAVREARGEPDVADTSLARNCRRRGKKGATQLQGRTA
;
A
#
# COMPACT_ATOMS: atom_id res chain seq x y z
N MET A 1 0.97 -6.03 56.20
CA MET A 1 1.99 -4.96 56.09
C MET A 1 1.43 -3.91 55.15
N LEU A 2 1.10 -2.73 55.67
CA LEU A 2 0.56 -1.62 54.88
C LEU A 2 1.64 -1.06 53.93
N PRO A 3 1.33 -0.80 52.65
CA PRO A 3 2.20 -0.05 51.77
C PRO A 3 2.10 1.46 52.04
N GLN A 4 3.24 2.12 51.91
CA GLN A 4 3.45 3.57 51.97
C GLN A 4 2.47 4.34 51.07
N SER A 5 1.82 5.34 51.67
CA SER A 5 1.15 6.44 50.96
C SER A 5 2.17 7.55 50.73
N TYR A 6 2.19 8.16 49.54
CA TYR A 6 2.84 9.45 49.31
C TYR A 6 1.77 10.53 49.10
N LEU A 7 1.98 11.64 49.79
CA LEU A 7 1.18 12.87 49.83
C LEU A 7 1.40 13.70 48.56
N VAL A 8 0.32 14.29 48.05
CA VAL A 8 0.36 15.56 47.31
C VAL A 8 -0.57 16.51 48.05
N GLU A 9 -0.03 17.62 48.55
CA GLU A 9 -0.77 18.64 49.28
C GLU A 9 -1.60 19.53 48.36
N HIS A 10 -2.78 19.90 48.86
CA HIS A 10 -3.79 20.68 48.18
C HIS A 10 -3.70 22.17 48.54
N GLY A 11 -3.95 23.03 47.54
CA GLY A 11 -4.60 24.31 47.76
C GLY A 11 -6.02 24.26 47.20
N SER A 12 -7.02 24.50 48.07
CA SER A 12 -8.46 24.68 47.84
C SER A 12 -9.36 23.45 48.05
N HIS A 13 -9.82 23.32 49.31
CA HIS A 13 -11.02 22.65 49.82
C HIS A 13 -11.43 21.30 49.20
N THR A 14 -10.87 20.23 49.77
CA THR A 14 -11.23 18.83 49.50
C THR A 14 -12.20 18.33 50.58
N THR A 15 -13.45 18.12 50.22
CA THR A 15 -14.42 17.40 51.07
C THR A 15 -14.26 15.89 50.84
N TRP A 16 -14.07 15.14 51.93
CA TRP A 16 -13.93 13.69 51.94
C TRP A 16 -15.19 13.00 51.38
N GLN A 17 -15.07 12.33 50.23
CA GLN A 17 -16.11 11.41 49.74
C GLN A 17 -15.65 9.96 49.97
N PRO A 18 -16.41 9.14 50.72
CA PRO A 18 -16.11 7.72 50.91
C PRO A 18 -16.29 6.95 49.60
N TRP A 19 -15.44 5.94 49.36
CA TRP A 19 -15.62 4.96 48.30
C TRP A 19 -16.96 4.23 48.44
N PRO A 20 -17.82 4.20 47.40
CA PRO A 20 -18.98 3.33 47.42
C PRO A 20 -18.56 1.90 47.07
N VAL A 21 -18.46 1.07 48.11
CA VAL A 21 -18.59 -0.38 48.03
C VAL A 21 -20.07 -0.72 47.89
N GLY A 22 -20.44 -1.47 46.85
CA GLY A 22 -21.67 -2.28 46.87
C GLY A 22 -22.78 -1.90 45.88
N ARG A 23 -22.94 -2.79 44.88
CA ARG A 23 -24.19 -3.23 44.23
C ARG A 23 -25.31 -2.20 44.04
N HIS A 24 -25.36 -1.59 42.85
CA HIS A 24 -26.57 -1.46 42.03
C HIS A 24 -26.13 -1.27 40.57
N LEU A 25 -26.03 -2.36 39.78
CA LEU A 25 -25.91 -2.25 38.32
C LEU A 25 -27.30 -2.00 37.73
N GLY A 26 -27.88 -0.84 38.05
CA GLY A 26 -28.94 -0.22 37.28
C GLY A 26 -28.32 0.42 36.04
N GLY A 27 -28.82 0.07 34.86
CA GLY A 27 -28.20 0.34 33.56
C GLY A 27 -28.17 1.82 33.17
N HIS A 28 -27.28 2.61 33.77
CA HIS A 28 -26.83 3.86 33.18
C HIS A 28 -25.77 3.54 32.13
N ARG A 29 -26.25 3.15 30.95
CA ARG A 29 -25.47 3.16 29.72
C ARG A 29 -25.10 4.61 29.46
N LEU A 30 -23.94 5.06 29.96
CA LEU A 30 -23.34 6.31 29.53
C LEU A 30 -23.21 6.21 28.01
N LEU A 31 -24.09 6.91 27.28
CA LEU A 31 -23.99 7.10 25.85
C LEU A 31 -22.74 7.97 25.63
N VAL A 32 -21.58 7.33 25.63
CA VAL A 32 -20.36 7.92 25.08
C VAL A 32 -20.73 8.23 23.64
N ALA A 33 -20.91 9.52 23.34
CA ALA A 33 -21.20 10.00 22.00
C ALA A 33 -20.14 9.39 21.08
N ALA A 34 -20.59 8.58 20.11
CA ALA A 34 -19.69 7.97 19.16
C ALA A 34 -18.84 9.09 18.54
N PRO A 35 -17.50 8.94 18.44
CA PRO A 35 -16.67 9.94 17.81
C PRO A 35 -17.21 10.24 16.41
N PRO A 36 -17.22 11.51 15.98
CA PRO A 36 -17.76 11.89 14.68
C PRO A 36 -17.07 11.07 13.60
N ILE A 37 -17.88 10.38 12.79
CA ILE A 37 -17.37 9.60 11.66
C ILE A 37 -16.61 10.57 10.75
N PRO A 38 -15.33 10.32 10.42
CA PRO A 38 -14.59 11.21 9.55
C PRO A 38 -15.33 11.36 8.22
N PRO A 39 -15.39 12.58 7.65
CA PRO A 39 -16.08 12.81 6.38
C PRO A 39 -15.48 11.90 5.31
N ARG A 40 -16.33 11.37 4.43
CA ARG A 40 -15.86 10.55 3.32
C ARG A 40 -14.86 11.38 2.49
N PRO A 41 -13.74 10.80 2.04
CA PRO A 41 -12.83 11.51 1.16
C PRO A 41 -13.58 11.95 -0.10
N PRO A 42 -13.28 13.14 -0.65
CA PRO A 42 -13.95 13.64 -1.84
C PRO A 42 -13.75 12.67 -3.01
N PRO A 43 -14.75 12.57 -3.91
CA PRO A 43 -14.62 11.73 -5.11
C PRO A 43 -13.40 12.17 -5.91
N ARG A 44 -12.66 11.20 -6.44
CA ARG A 44 -11.46 11.44 -7.25
C ARG A 44 -11.82 11.24 -8.71
N TRP A 45 -11.36 12.10 -9.62
CA TRP A 45 -11.57 11.90 -11.05
C TRP A 45 -10.83 10.67 -11.59
N ASN A 46 -11.47 9.90 -12.45
CA ASN A 46 -10.87 8.76 -13.13
C ASN A 46 -10.25 9.19 -14.47
N ILE A 47 -9.03 9.70 -14.41
CA ILE A 47 -8.28 10.21 -15.57
C ILE A 47 -8.17 9.17 -16.71
N LYS A 48 -8.17 7.86 -16.38
CA LYS A 48 -8.09 6.78 -17.39
C LYS A 48 -9.35 6.65 -18.25
N ARG A 49 -10.48 7.16 -17.76
CA ARG A 49 -11.77 7.14 -18.47
C ARG A 49 -12.19 8.55 -18.90
N ALA A 50 -11.27 9.51 -18.88
CA ALA A 50 -11.51 10.87 -19.32
C ALA A 50 -11.81 10.91 -20.81
N ASP A 51 -12.86 11.65 -21.20
CA ASP A 51 -13.09 12.05 -22.57
C ASP A 51 -12.39 13.39 -22.83
N TRP A 52 -11.15 13.33 -23.31
CA TRP A 52 -10.36 14.54 -23.58
C TRP A 52 -10.94 15.39 -24.71
N GLY A 53 -11.68 14.80 -25.65
CA GLY A 53 -12.34 15.55 -26.71
C GLY A 53 -13.45 16.43 -26.17
N LYS A 54 -14.29 15.87 -25.29
CA LYS A 54 -15.34 16.64 -24.58
C LYS A 54 -14.75 17.69 -23.64
N PHE A 55 -13.66 17.38 -22.96
CA PHE A 55 -12.94 18.32 -22.10
C PHE A 55 -12.43 19.53 -22.89
N GLN A 56 -11.76 19.28 -24.01
CA GLN A 56 -11.23 20.34 -24.87
C GLN A 56 -12.35 21.19 -25.47
N ALA A 57 -13.41 20.57 -26.00
CA ALA A 57 -14.56 21.31 -26.53
C ALA A 57 -15.20 22.23 -25.49
N SER A 58 -15.32 21.77 -24.23
CA SER A 58 -15.86 22.59 -23.13
C SER A 58 -14.97 23.79 -22.79
N LEU A 59 -13.64 23.64 -22.90
CA LEU A 59 -12.70 24.75 -22.71
C LEU A 59 -12.68 25.71 -23.88
N ASP A 60 -12.76 25.20 -25.11
CA ASP A 60 -12.77 26.01 -26.33
C ASP A 60 -14.06 26.87 -26.37
N GLU A 61 -15.22 26.31 -26.00
CA GLU A 61 -16.48 27.05 -25.87
C GLU A 61 -16.39 28.16 -24.81
N TRP A 62 -15.81 27.84 -23.65
CA TRP A 62 -15.59 28.83 -22.59
C TRP A 62 -14.65 29.95 -23.06
N TRP A 63 -13.55 29.59 -23.74
CA TRP A 63 -12.55 30.55 -24.21
C TRP A 63 -13.12 31.54 -25.23
N VAL A 64 -13.96 31.06 -26.16
CA VAL A 64 -14.62 31.93 -27.17
C VAL A 64 -15.56 32.95 -26.51
N THR A 65 -16.15 32.60 -25.37
CA THR A 65 -17.12 33.44 -24.66
C THR A 65 -16.48 34.27 -23.53
N TYR A 66 -15.19 34.06 -23.25
CA TYR A 66 -14.52 34.65 -22.08
C TYR A 66 -13.96 36.04 -22.38
N GLU A 67 -14.46 37.05 -21.68
CA GLU A 67 -13.87 38.39 -21.66
C GLU A 67 -13.04 38.56 -20.37
N PRO A 68 -11.72 38.81 -20.47
CA PRO A 68 -10.85 38.87 -19.29
C PRO A 68 -11.11 40.14 -18.47
N PRO A 69 -11.41 40.03 -17.17
CA PRO A 69 -11.47 41.19 -16.27
C PRO A 69 -10.08 41.77 -16.04
N GLY A 70 -9.98 43.05 -15.65
CA GLY A 70 -8.69 43.70 -15.38
C GLY A 70 -7.95 43.20 -14.12
N ASP A 71 -8.61 42.42 -13.27
CA ASP A 71 -8.04 41.85 -12.04
C ASP A 71 -7.51 40.43 -12.27
N LEU A 72 -6.21 40.24 -11.98
CA LEU A 72 -5.51 38.97 -12.15
C LEU A 72 -6.07 37.87 -11.23
N HIS A 73 -6.47 38.20 -10.00
CA HIS A 73 -7.04 37.21 -9.09
C HIS A 73 -8.41 36.72 -9.56
N GLN A 74 -9.18 37.59 -10.21
CA GLN A 74 -10.44 37.19 -10.83
C GLN A 74 -10.20 36.26 -12.02
N GLN A 75 -9.23 36.59 -12.88
CA GLN A 75 -8.84 35.73 -14.01
C GLN A 75 -8.42 34.32 -13.56
N GLU A 76 -7.63 34.21 -12.49
CA GLU A 76 -7.22 32.92 -11.92
C GLU A 76 -8.41 32.09 -11.45
N ARG A 77 -9.36 32.72 -10.74
CA ARG A 77 -10.57 32.06 -10.25
C ARG A 77 -11.45 31.57 -11.40
N ASP A 78 -11.63 32.40 -12.42
CA ASP A 78 -12.45 32.08 -13.58
C ASP A 78 -11.87 30.91 -14.36
N LEU A 79 -10.55 30.92 -14.60
CA LEU A 79 -9.83 29.83 -15.25
C LEU A 79 -9.93 28.53 -14.45
N THR A 80 -9.72 28.59 -13.13
CA THR A 80 -9.81 27.43 -12.25
C THR A 80 -11.21 26.83 -12.27
N ALA A 81 -12.24 27.69 -12.22
CA ALA A 81 -13.64 27.25 -12.28
C ALA A 81 -14.01 26.66 -13.65
N ALA A 82 -13.46 27.19 -14.74
CA ALA A 82 -13.66 26.63 -16.08
C ALA A 82 -13.01 25.25 -16.23
N LEU A 83 -11.77 25.10 -15.75
CA LEU A 83 -11.06 23.82 -15.71
C LEU A 83 -11.81 22.78 -14.87
N GLN A 84 -12.33 23.16 -13.71
CA GLN A 84 -13.13 22.27 -12.86
C GLN A 84 -14.43 21.86 -13.55
N ARG A 85 -15.18 22.80 -14.14
CA ARG A 85 -16.42 22.51 -14.87
C ARG A 85 -16.18 21.57 -16.06
N ALA A 86 -15.12 21.83 -16.85
CA ALA A 86 -14.75 20.95 -17.95
C ALA A 86 -14.36 19.55 -17.45
N ALA A 87 -13.60 19.48 -16.34
CA ALA A 87 -13.22 18.21 -15.74
C ALA A 87 -14.43 17.42 -15.22
N ASP A 88 -15.38 18.06 -14.55
CA ASP A 88 -16.59 17.40 -14.04
C ASP A 88 -17.51 16.92 -15.17
N ALA A 89 -17.54 17.63 -16.30
CA ALA A 89 -18.34 17.24 -17.46
C ALA A 89 -17.72 16.10 -18.28
N ALA A 90 -16.39 16.01 -18.30
CA ALA A 90 -15.64 15.13 -19.20
C ALA A 90 -14.94 13.94 -18.50
N ILE A 91 -14.66 14.05 -17.21
CA ILE A 91 -13.94 13.03 -16.46
C ILE A 91 -14.88 12.39 -15.43
N PRO A 92 -15.27 11.12 -15.62
CA PRO A 92 -16.14 10.46 -14.65
C PRO A 92 -15.41 10.28 -13.32
N ASN A 93 -16.15 10.42 -12.22
CA ASN A 93 -15.62 10.14 -10.89
C ASN A 93 -15.28 8.64 -10.73
N CYS A 94 -14.18 8.37 -10.02
CA CYS A 94 -13.90 7.05 -9.49
C CYS A 94 -15.06 6.67 -8.57
N SER A 95 -15.66 5.49 -8.82
CA SER A 95 -16.51 4.89 -7.81
C SER A 95 -15.68 4.73 -6.53
N PRO A 96 -16.24 5.00 -5.34
CA PRO A 96 -15.56 4.64 -4.11
C PRO A 96 -15.29 3.14 -4.18
N GLY A 97 -14.02 2.79 -4.35
CA GLY A 97 -13.63 1.39 -4.45
C GLY A 97 -14.19 0.68 -3.22
N ARG A 98 -14.99 -0.36 -3.42
CA ARG A 98 -15.39 -1.23 -2.33
C ARG A 98 -14.09 -1.88 -1.87
N HIS A 99 -13.46 -1.32 -0.84
CA HIS A 99 -12.29 -1.92 -0.23
C HIS A 99 -12.76 -3.29 0.27
N HIS A 100 -12.47 -4.33 -0.52
CA HIS A 100 -12.69 -5.69 -0.13
C HIS A 100 -11.74 -5.94 1.03
N ARG A 101 -12.24 -5.75 2.25
CA ARG A 101 -11.56 -6.10 3.49
C ARG A 101 -11.68 -7.61 3.60
N PRO A 102 -10.63 -8.38 3.30
CA PRO A 102 -10.71 -9.82 3.40
C PRO A 102 -10.94 -10.16 4.87
N ASP A 103 -11.81 -11.13 5.14
CA ASP A 103 -12.00 -11.67 6.48
C ASP A 103 -10.80 -12.55 6.83
N TRP A 104 -9.66 -11.91 7.11
CA TRP A 104 -8.39 -12.58 7.36
C TRP A 104 -8.43 -13.51 8.57
N TRP A 105 -9.33 -13.25 9.53
CA TRP A 105 -9.55 -14.11 10.70
C TRP A 105 -10.33 -15.39 10.37
N PHE A 106 -11.09 -15.41 9.27
CA PHE A 106 -11.91 -16.54 8.84
C PHE A 106 -11.19 -17.42 7.81
N TYR A 107 -10.34 -16.80 6.98
CA TYR A 107 -9.61 -17.49 5.92
C TYR A 107 -8.39 -18.25 6.44
N ASN A 108 -8.65 -19.47 6.94
CA ASN A 108 -7.63 -20.44 7.33
C ASN A 108 -7.37 -21.48 6.22
N GLU A 109 -6.34 -22.30 6.41
CA GLU A 109 -5.97 -23.37 5.47
C GLU A 109 -7.15 -24.33 5.19
N ASP A 110 -7.94 -24.65 6.21
CA ASP A 110 -9.13 -25.49 6.05
C ASP A 110 -10.17 -24.84 5.13
N VAL A 111 -10.45 -23.54 5.31
CA VAL A 111 -11.41 -22.81 4.46
C VAL A 111 -10.89 -22.73 3.03
N ARG A 112 -9.57 -22.57 2.87
CA ARG A 112 -8.91 -22.59 1.56
C ARG A 112 -9.09 -23.92 0.85
N GLU A 113 -8.90 -25.04 1.55
CA GLU A 113 -9.06 -26.38 0.99
C GLU A 113 -10.52 -26.67 0.61
N HIS A 114 -11.48 -26.35 1.47
CA HIS A 114 -12.91 -26.53 1.15
C HIS A 114 -13.33 -25.68 -0.07
N ASN A 115 -12.89 -24.42 -0.13
CA ASN A 115 -13.11 -23.58 -1.31
C ASN A 115 -12.42 -24.13 -2.56
N HIS A 116 -11.22 -24.72 -2.42
CA HIS A 116 -10.53 -25.38 -3.52
C HIS A 116 -11.35 -26.55 -4.07
N ARG A 117 -11.85 -27.44 -3.20
CA ARG A 117 -12.70 -28.58 -3.56
C ARG A 117 -14.01 -28.13 -4.23
N VAL A 118 -14.73 -27.16 -3.65
CA VAL A 118 -15.94 -26.59 -4.25
C VAL A 118 -15.64 -26.05 -5.66
N ASN A 119 -14.54 -25.32 -5.82
CA ASN A 119 -14.15 -24.77 -7.13
C ASN A 119 -13.78 -25.86 -8.14
N LEU A 120 -13.12 -26.93 -7.71
CA LEU A 120 -12.78 -28.07 -8.56
C LEU A 120 -14.05 -28.76 -9.08
N HIS A 121 -15.01 -29.07 -8.20
CA HIS A 121 -16.27 -29.70 -8.60
C HIS A 121 -17.17 -28.75 -9.42
N ARG A 122 -17.16 -27.45 -9.13
CA ARG A 122 -17.85 -26.45 -9.95
C ARG A 122 -17.27 -26.40 -11.36
N LYS A 123 -15.95 -26.49 -11.52
CA LYS A 123 -15.29 -26.58 -12.83
C LYS A 123 -15.63 -27.88 -13.55
N LEU A 124 -15.65 -29.01 -12.82
CA LEU A 124 -16.02 -30.30 -13.38
C LEU A 124 -17.45 -30.28 -13.93
N TYR A 125 -18.42 -29.80 -13.14
CA TYR A 125 -19.82 -29.68 -13.56
C TYR A 125 -19.98 -28.75 -14.77
N LYS A 126 -19.28 -27.62 -14.81
CA LYS A 126 -19.30 -26.71 -15.96
C LYS A 126 -18.77 -27.34 -17.25
N ARG A 127 -17.77 -28.23 -17.14
CA ARG A 127 -17.21 -28.95 -18.29
C ARG A 127 -18.12 -30.08 -18.73
N GLN A 128 -18.75 -30.77 -17.78
CA GLN A 128 -19.58 -31.94 -18.00
C GLN A 128 -20.84 -31.86 -17.14
N PRO A 129 -21.90 -31.19 -17.64
CA PRO A 129 -23.18 -31.14 -16.95
C PRO A 129 -23.82 -32.53 -16.92
N ASN A 130 -23.82 -33.17 -15.75
CA ASN A 130 -24.39 -34.49 -15.52
C ASN A 130 -25.05 -34.49 -14.12
N PRO A 131 -26.22 -35.13 -13.91
CA PRO A 131 -26.81 -35.28 -12.58
C PRO A 131 -25.85 -35.80 -11.50
N THR A 132 -24.96 -36.74 -11.82
CA THR A 132 -23.96 -37.25 -10.86
C THR A 132 -22.96 -36.16 -10.43
N ASN A 133 -22.50 -35.34 -11.38
CA ASN A 133 -21.58 -34.23 -11.09
C ASN A 133 -22.29 -33.10 -10.32
N LEU A 134 -23.59 -32.92 -10.55
CA LEU A 134 -24.40 -31.97 -9.80
C LEU A 134 -24.56 -32.41 -8.34
N GLN A 135 -24.88 -33.69 -8.09
CA GLN A 135 -24.96 -34.25 -6.74
C GLN A 135 -23.63 -34.12 -6.01
N LEU A 136 -22.51 -34.50 -6.65
CA LEU A 136 -21.18 -34.36 -6.06
C LEU A 136 -20.84 -32.90 -5.70
N LEU A 137 -21.24 -31.94 -6.55
CA LEU A 137 -21.09 -30.52 -6.24
C LEU A 137 -21.96 -30.09 -5.04
N GLN A 138 -23.21 -30.55 -4.97
CA GLN A 138 -24.12 -30.26 -3.86
C GLN A 138 -23.57 -30.82 -2.54
N ASP A 139 -23.09 -32.07 -2.53
CA ASP A 139 -22.51 -32.72 -1.35
C ASP A 139 -21.28 -31.94 -0.85
N VAL A 140 -20.39 -31.57 -1.76
CA VAL A 140 -19.18 -30.81 -1.41
C VAL A 140 -19.52 -29.39 -0.92
N VAL A 141 -20.55 -28.75 -1.49
CA VAL A 141 -21.04 -27.45 -1.00
C VAL A 141 -21.65 -27.57 0.38
N SER A 142 -22.48 -28.58 0.64
CA SER A 142 -23.09 -28.83 1.95
C SER A 142 -22.00 -29.08 3.00
N HIS A 143 -21.06 -29.98 2.71
CA HIS A 143 -19.95 -30.26 3.61
C HIS A 143 -19.08 -29.01 3.87
N ALA A 144 -18.85 -28.17 2.85
CA ALA A 144 -18.11 -26.92 3.04
C ALA A 144 -18.89 -25.91 3.90
N GLN A 145 -20.22 -25.82 3.77
CA GLN A 145 -21.06 -24.96 4.60
C GLN A 145 -20.99 -25.38 6.07
N ASP A 146 -21.13 -26.67 6.37
CA ASP A 146 -21.05 -27.19 7.74
C ASP A 146 -19.68 -26.94 8.40
N ARG A 147 -18.59 -27.07 7.64
CA ARG A 147 -17.22 -26.90 8.15
C ARG A 147 -16.71 -25.46 8.15
N CYS A 148 -17.35 -24.59 7.38
CA CYS A 148 -16.99 -23.18 7.25
C CYS A 148 -18.07 -22.27 7.83
N ASP A 149 -18.78 -22.75 8.86
CA ASP A 149 -19.69 -21.89 9.61
C ASP A 149 -18.91 -20.71 10.21
N ARG A 150 -19.32 -19.52 9.79
CA ARG A 150 -18.66 -18.26 10.13
C ARG A 150 -18.93 -17.88 11.58
N GLU A 151 -20.11 -18.19 12.11
CA GLU A 151 -20.48 -17.83 13.47
C GLU A 151 -19.71 -18.69 14.49
N ALA A 152 -19.69 -20.01 14.27
CA ALA A 152 -18.89 -20.93 15.09
C ALA A 152 -17.41 -20.54 15.11
N LYS A 153 -16.82 -20.23 13.95
CA LYS A 153 -15.41 -19.79 13.84
C LYS A 153 -15.17 -18.43 14.47
N TRP A 154 -16.15 -17.52 14.42
CA TRP A 154 -16.04 -16.23 15.09
C TRP A 154 -15.98 -16.39 16.61
N LEU A 155 -16.83 -17.26 17.15
CA LEU A 155 -16.87 -17.56 18.58
C LEU A 155 -15.58 -18.26 19.03
N GLU A 156 -15.09 -19.24 18.26
CA GLU A 156 -13.81 -19.91 18.50
C GLU A 156 -12.64 -18.92 18.48
N TRP A 157 -12.62 -18.02 17.50
CA TRP A 157 -11.61 -16.98 17.42
C TRP A 157 -11.67 -16.00 18.61
N CYS A 158 -12.87 -15.60 19.04
CA CYS A 158 -13.03 -14.78 20.25
C CYS A 158 -12.58 -15.52 21.52
N ALA A 159 -12.85 -16.82 21.61
CA ALA A 159 -12.43 -17.67 22.72
C ALA A 159 -10.90 -17.87 22.77
N SER A 160 -10.19 -17.64 21.66
CA SER A 160 -8.72 -17.68 21.65
C SER A 160 -8.07 -16.56 22.47
N PHE A 161 -8.81 -15.49 22.81
CA PHE A 161 -8.31 -14.38 23.64
C PHE A 161 -8.38 -14.73 25.12
N ASN A 162 -7.27 -15.25 25.64
CA ASN A 162 -7.12 -15.51 27.07
C ASN A 162 -6.43 -14.34 27.80
N GLN A 163 -6.45 -14.38 29.14
CA GLN A 163 -5.72 -13.46 30.02
C GLN A 163 -4.20 -13.38 29.75
N HIS A 164 -3.65 -14.39 29.06
CA HIS A 164 -2.25 -14.45 28.66
C HIS A 164 -1.97 -13.79 27.29
N THR A 165 -3.01 -13.30 26.60
CA THR A 165 -2.85 -12.60 25.32
C THR A 165 -2.26 -11.22 25.60
N SER A 166 -1.05 -10.97 25.09
CA SER A 166 -0.45 -9.64 25.24
C SER A 166 -1.30 -8.56 24.55
N LEU A 167 -1.30 -7.34 25.10
CA LEU A 167 -2.01 -6.20 24.51
C LEU A 167 -1.65 -5.98 23.03
N GLY A 168 -0.38 -6.20 22.67
CA GLY A 168 0.09 -6.10 21.29
C GLY A 168 -0.42 -7.22 20.36
N GLN A 169 -0.69 -8.42 20.88
CA GLN A 169 -1.38 -9.48 20.12
C GLN A 169 -2.86 -9.15 19.94
N LEU A 170 -3.54 -8.69 21.00
CA LEU A 170 -4.93 -8.28 20.93
C LEU A 170 -5.16 -7.20 19.87
N TRP A 171 -4.34 -6.13 19.87
CA TRP A 171 -4.42 -5.08 18.86
C TRP A 171 -4.11 -5.56 17.44
N ARG A 172 -3.25 -6.58 17.28
CA ARG A 172 -3.05 -7.20 15.96
C ARG A 172 -4.31 -7.94 15.51
N ASN A 173 -4.91 -8.72 16.39
CA ASN A 173 -6.12 -9.49 16.10
C ASN A 173 -7.32 -8.57 15.77
N VAL A 174 -7.51 -7.48 16.52
CA VAL A 174 -8.54 -6.45 16.24
C VAL A 174 -8.31 -5.81 14.87
N ARG A 175 -7.07 -5.48 14.51
CA ARG A 175 -6.74 -4.95 13.18
C ARG A 175 -7.04 -5.97 12.08
N THR A 176 -6.72 -7.24 12.30
CA THR A 176 -7.03 -8.34 11.38
C THR A 176 -8.54 -8.49 11.17
N ALA A 177 -9.35 -8.46 12.25
CA ALA A 177 -10.81 -8.46 12.17
C ALA A 177 -11.37 -7.21 11.46
N SER A 178 -10.69 -6.07 11.60
CA SER A 178 -11.02 -4.83 10.89
C SER A 178 -10.62 -4.86 9.41
N GLY A 179 -10.01 -5.95 8.90
CA GLY A 179 -9.62 -6.12 7.50
C GLY A 179 -8.17 -5.77 7.18
N ALA A 180 -7.34 -5.43 8.17
CA ALA A 180 -5.91 -5.25 7.95
C ALA A 180 -5.26 -6.62 7.71
N ALA A 181 -4.30 -6.67 6.78
CA ALA A 181 -3.57 -7.91 6.53
C ALA A 181 -2.79 -8.33 7.79
N PRO A 182 -2.82 -9.62 8.17
CA PRO A 182 -2.00 -10.11 9.25
C PRO A 182 -0.52 -9.91 8.88
N PRO A 183 0.35 -9.64 9.87
CA PRO A 183 1.78 -9.56 9.62
C PRO A 183 2.25 -10.87 8.99
N ARG A 184 2.93 -10.78 7.84
CA ARG A 184 3.49 -11.96 7.18
C ARG A 184 4.53 -12.57 8.13
N PRO A 185 4.49 -13.89 8.38
CA PRO A 185 5.57 -14.54 9.11
C PRO A 185 6.88 -14.27 8.38
N ALA A 186 7.97 -14.12 9.13
CA ALA A 186 9.30 -13.98 8.54
C ALA A 186 9.55 -15.19 7.63
N ALA A 187 9.86 -14.95 6.37
CA ALA A 187 9.99 -15.99 5.35
C ALA A 187 11.07 -17.04 5.68
N HIS A 188 12.02 -16.67 6.55
CA HIS A 188 13.07 -17.56 7.04
C HIS A 188 13.42 -17.17 8.50
N PRO A 189 13.68 -18.12 9.41
CA PRO A 189 14.05 -17.84 10.81
C PRO A 189 15.33 -16.98 10.93
N HIS A 190 16.23 -17.05 9.95
CA HIS A 190 17.42 -16.22 9.85
C HIS A 190 17.58 -15.68 8.42
N PRO A 191 16.86 -14.61 8.05
CA PRO A 191 16.80 -14.15 6.66
C PRO A 191 18.16 -13.70 6.13
N HIS A 192 18.97 -13.08 7.00
CA HIS A 192 20.32 -12.63 6.65
C HIS A 192 21.26 -13.81 6.34
N ARG A 193 21.30 -14.82 7.22
CA ARG A 193 22.14 -16.01 7.02
C ARG A 193 21.77 -16.78 5.76
N GLU A 194 20.47 -16.88 5.46
CA GLU A 194 20.02 -17.54 4.24
C GLU A 194 20.35 -16.71 2.99
N ALA A 195 20.24 -15.39 3.07
CA ALA A 195 20.69 -14.51 1.99
C ALA A 195 22.20 -14.69 1.73
N GLU A 196 23.03 -14.70 2.76
CA GLU A 196 24.47 -14.97 2.63
C GLU A 196 24.75 -16.35 2.03
N ARG A 197 24.02 -17.38 2.48
CA ARG A 197 24.11 -18.74 1.91
C ARG A 197 23.78 -18.73 0.42
N LEU A 198 22.70 -18.05 0.02
CA LEU A 198 22.28 -17.93 -1.38
C LEU A 198 23.28 -17.14 -2.22
N ILE A 199 23.85 -16.06 -1.68
CA ILE A 199 24.95 -15.31 -2.31
C ILE A 199 26.15 -16.23 -2.52
N GLY A 200 26.53 -17.04 -1.51
CA GLY A 200 27.58 -18.04 -1.63
C GLY A 200 27.32 -19.07 -2.74
N VAL A 201 26.10 -19.60 -2.83
CA VAL A 201 25.72 -20.55 -3.89
C VAL A 201 25.77 -19.88 -5.27
N PHE A 202 25.26 -18.64 -5.38
CA PHE A 202 25.25 -17.92 -6.65
C PHE A 202 26.65 -17.56 -7.13
N THR A 203 27.50 -17.04 -6.24
CA THR A 203 28.91 -16.74 -6.54
C THR A 203 29.70 -17.99 -6.90
N ALA A 204 29.47 -19.12 -6.23
CA ALA A 204 30.10 -20.39 -6.57
C ALA A 204 29.69 -20.87 -7.97
N ARG A 205 28.40 -20.78 -8.33
CA ARG A 205 27.88 -21.12 -9.67
C ARG A 205 28.39 -20.17 -10.76
N GLY A 206 28.49 -18.88 -10.44
CA GLY A 206 29.00 -17.86 -11.34
C GLY A 206 30.54 -17.81 -11.41
N SER A 207 31.24 -18.63 -10.62
CA SER A 207 32.69 -18.63 -10.59
C SER A 207 33.26 -19.23 -11.88
N SER A 208 34.21 -18.53 -12.49
CA SER A 208 34.99 -19.05 -13.62
C SER A 208 35.69 -20.38 -13.32
N ALA A 209 35.81 -20.78 -12.04
CA ALA A 209 36.33 -22.08 -11.64
C ALA A 209 35.48 -23.27 -12.14
N GLN A 210 34.18 -23.07 -12.38
CA GLN A 210 33.28 -24.10 -12.91
C GLN A 210 33.35 -24.23 -14.44
N LEU A 211 34.10 -23.37 -15.14
CA LEU A 211 34.22 -23.41 -16.59
C LEU A 211 35.18 -24.52 -17.06
N PRO A 212 34.99 -25.08 -18.28
CA PRO A 212 35.92 -26.04 -18.85
C PRO A 212 37.37 -25.51 -18.89
N PRO A 213 38.40 -26.38 -18.74
CA PRO A 213 39.80 -25.95 -18.64
C PRO A 213 40.26 -25.06 -19.81
N HIS A 214 39.84 -25.38 -21.04
CA HIS A 214 40.14 -24.60 -22.23
C HIS A 214 39.57 -23.17 -22.14
N THR A 215 38.31 -23.03 -21.73
CA THR A 215 37.65 -21.72 -21.55
C THR A 215 38.31 -20.89 -20.46
N ARG A 216 38.76 -21.53 -19.36
CA ARG A 216 39.53 -20.86 -18.30
C ARG A 216 40.86 -20.34 -18.82
N HIS A 217 41.59 -21.13 -19.59
CA HIS A 217 42.87 -20.71 -20.17
C HIS A 217 42.69 -19.53 -21.13
N LEU A 218 41.68 -19.58 -22.01
CA LEU A 218 41.37 -18.48 -22.92
C LEU A 218 40.96 -17.19 -22.17
N GLN A 219 40.16 -17.32 -21.09
CA GLN A 219 39.82 -16.17 -20.23
C GLN A 219 41.06 -15.55 -19.58
N GLN A 220 42.04 -16.37 -19.17
CA GLN A 220 43.29 -15.88 -18.58
C GLN A 220 44.17 -15.16 -19.60
N GLN A 221 44.30 -15.71 -20.81
CA GLN A 221 45.05 -15.09 -21.90
C GLN A 221 44.46 -13.72 -22.28
N LEU A 222 43.14 -13.63 -22.37
CA LEU A 222 42.44 -12.38 -22.74
C LEU A 222 42.28 -11.40 -21.56
N ARG A 223 42.76 -11.73 -20.36
CA ARG A 223 42.53 -10.92 -19.15
C ARG A 223 43.20 -9.56 -19.23
N GLN A 224 44.44 -9.50 -19.72
CA GLN A 224 45.19 -8.25 -19.84
C GLN A 224 44.52 -7.30 -20.82
N TYR A 225 44.19 -7.80 -22.02
CA TYR A 225 43.46 -7.05 -23.04
C TYR A 225 42.12 -6.51 -22.54
N ARG A 226 41.33 -7.31 -21.81
CA ARG A 226 40.05 -6.86 -21.25
C ARG A 226 40.22 -5.77 -20.19
N VAL A 227 41.24 -5.88 -19.34
CA VAL A 227 41.52 -4.87 -18.30
C VAL A 227 41.98 -3.57 -18.94
N GLU A 228 42.80 -3.64 -19.99
CA GLU A 228 43.22 -2.48 -20.78
C GLU A 228 42.04 -1.83 -21.48
N ALA A 229 41.19 -2.59 -22.17
CA ALA A 229 39.98 -2.08 -22.81
C ALA A 229 39.00 -1.41 -21.81
N VAL A 230 38.84 -1.96 -20.61
CA VAL A 230 38.00 -1.33 -19.57
C VAL A 230 38.65 -0.06 -19.01
N ARG A 231 39.99 -0.01 -18.90
CA ARG A 231 40.70 1.19 -18.47
C ARG A 231 40.63 2.28 -19.53
N GLU A 232 40.77 1.92 -20.80
CA GLU A 232 40.63 2.81 -21.94
C GLU A 232 39.21 3.36 -22.05
N ALA A 233 38.18 2.51 -21.94
CA ALA A 233 36.78 2.94 -21.92
C ALA A 233 36.42 3.83 -20.71
N ARG A 234 37.16 3.71 -19.59
CA ARG A 234 37.03 4.64 -18.44
C ARG A 234 37.84 5.92 -18.60
N GLY A 235 38.86 5.90 -19.46
CA GLY A 235 39.73 7.03 -19.75
C GLY A 235 39.24 7.90 -20.91
N GLU A 236 38.41 7.35 -21.80
CA GLU A 236 37.70 8.12 -22.81
C GLU A 236 36.62 8.98 -22.13
N PRO A 237 36.74 10.32 -22.16
CA PRO A 237 35.65 11.17 -21.72
C PRO A 237 34.49 10.98 -22.68
N ASP A 238 33.37 10.51 -22.14
CA ASP A 238 32.15 10.29 -22.93
C ASP A 238 31.78 11.60 -23.66
N VAL A 239 31.56 11.53 -24.98
CA VAL A 239 31.24 12.72 -25.79
C VAL A 239 29.96 13.41 -25.26
N ALA A 240 29.10 12.65 -24.58
CA ALA A 240 27.95 13.15 -23.84
C ALA A 240 28.36 14.05 -22.65
N ASP A 241 29.36 13.67 -21.86
CA ASP A 241 29.81 14.42 -20.68
C ASP A 241 30.51 15.73 -21.04
N THR A 242 31.27 15.74 -22.14
CA THR A 242 31.87 16.98 -22.66
C THR A 242 30.83 17.94 -23.24
N SER A 243 29.72 17.44 -23.79
CA SER A 243 28.61 18.27 -24.27
C SER A 243 27.81 18.92 -23.14
N LEU A 244 27.58 18.18 -22.03
CA LEU A 244 26.97 18.69 -20.80
C LEU A 244 27.86 19.74 -20.13
N ALA A 245 29.16 19.47 -20.01
CA ALA A 245 30.12 20.43 -19.46
C ALA A 245 30.24 21.71 -20.31
N ARG A 246 30.21 21.61 -21.64
CA ARG A 246 30.18 22.77 -22.56
C ARG A 246 28.88 23.58 -22.44
N ASN A 247 27.73 22.92 -22.30
CA ASN A 247 26.45 23.59 -22.11
C ASN A 247 26.35 24.27 -20.74
N CYS A 248 26.89 23.68 -19.68
CA CYS A 248 26.99 24.30 -18.36
C CYS A 248 27.89 25.55 -18.38
N ARG A 249 29.05 25.52 -19.08
CA ARG A 249 29.88 26.71 -19.30
C ARG A 249 29.20 27.80 -20.14
N ARG A 250 28.41 27.42 -21.15
CA ARG A 250 27.63 28.38 -21.97
C ARG A 250 26.50 29.05 -21.19
N ARG A 251 25.84 28.32 -20.27
CA ARG A 251 24.81 28.91 -19.38
C ARG A 251 25.42 29.84 -18.32
N GLY A 252 26.61 29.52 -17.80
CA GLY A 252 27.34 30.41 -16.88
C GLY A 252 27.76 31.76 -17.49
N LYS A 253 28.15 31.79 -18.76
CA LYS A 253 28.50 33.06 -19.43
C LYS A 253 27.29 33.93 -19.78
N LYS A 254 26.13 33.34 -20.09
CA LYS A 254 24.89 34.11 -20.32
C LYS A 254 24.32 34.74 -19.05
N GLY A 255 24.58 34.17 -17.88
CA GLY A 255 24.23 34.77 -16.58
C GLY A 255 25.11 35.95 -16.17
N ALA A 256 26.35 36.02 -16.65
CA ALA A 256 27.28 37.11 -16.32
C ALA A 256 27.10 38.37 -17.19
N THR A 257 26.59 38.24 -18.42
CA THR A 257 26.39 39.39 -19.33
C THR A 257 25.07 40.14 -19.07
N GLN A 258 24.16 39.61 -18.25
CA GLN A 258 22.87 40.27 -17.96
C GLN A 258 22.86 41.16 -16.71
N LEU A 259 23.99 41.27 -16.00
CA LEU A 259 24.15 42.12 -14.80
C LEU A 259 24.94 43.43 -15.06
N GLN A 260 25.33 43.72 -16.31
CA GLN A 260 26.03 44.97 -16.67
C GLN A 260 25.20 45.95 -17.52
N GLY A 261 23.89 45.72 -17.68
CA GLY A 261 22.98 46.58 -18.48
C GLY A 261 21.94 47.37 -17.67
N ARG A 262 22.14 47.53 -16.35
CA ARG A 262 21.23 48.25 -15.45
C ARG A 262 22.03 49.20 -14.57
N THR A 263 22.64 50.21 -15.18
CA THR A 263 23.13 51.44 -14.52
C THR A 263 23.59 52.40 -15.62
N ALA A 264 22.67 53.27 -16.03
CA ALA A 264 22.81 54.59 -16.66
C ALA A 264 21.53 54.88 -17.43
#